data_AF-A0A6C0IJ98-F1
#
_entry.id   AF-A0A6C0IJ98-F1
#
_cell.length_a   1.000
_cell.length_b   1.000
_cell.length_c   1.000
_cell.angle_alpha   90.00
_cell.angle_beta   90.00
_cell.angle_gamma   90.00
#
_symmetry.space_group_name_H-M   'P 1'
#
loop_
_entity.id
_entity.type
_entity.pdbx_description
1 polymer ?
#
loop_
_entity_poly.entity_id
_entity_poly.type
_entity_poly.pdbx_seq_one_letter_code
_entity_poly.pdbx_strand_id
1 'polypeptide(L)'
;MKNNTKKINKKKHKKTQKQFLYNPKNPKKSFDVYIDKNPKDTIHIKYTTLEDVKHTIDKLEKLYKRKKYSHKRIWQVGMILKVRLEVLKLTKPKQYALANKYLKFLGKRTELGETERYNISFKY
;
A
#
# COMPACT_ATOMS: atom_id res chain seq x y z
N MET A 1 -38.39 17.07 -54.28
CA MET A 1 -37.18 16.23 -54.09
C MET A 1 -37.24 15.63 -52.68
N LYS A 2 -37.26 14.30 -52.54
CA LYS A 2 -37.39 13.60 -51.24
C LYS A 2 -36.01 13.41 -50.61
N ASN A 3 -35.76 14.04 -49.45
CA ASN A 3 -34.50 13.91 -48.72
C ASN A 3 -34.54 12.68 -47.79
N ASN A 4 -33.89 11.59 -48.20
CA ASN A 4 -33.70 10.41 -47.36
C ASN A 4 -32.54 10.63 -46.38
N THR A 5 -32.86 10.93 -45.11
CA THR A 5 -31.87 10.95 -44.02
C THR A 5 -31.62 9.52 -43.52
N LYS A 6 -30.48 8.92 -43.92
CA LYS A 6 -30.02 7.63 -43.39
C LYS A 6 -29.61 7.81 -41.92
N LYS A 7 -30.38 7.24 -40.98
CA LYS A 7 -30.01 7.15 -39.56
C LYS A 7 -28.76 6.27 -39.39
N ILE A 8 -27.64 6.89 -39.02
CA ILE A 8 -26.40 6.17 -38.67
C ILE A 8 -26.56 5.62 -37.25
N ASN A 9 -26.79 4.31 -37.13
CA ASN A 9 -26.77 3.60 -35.86
C ASN A 9 -25.34 3.59 -35.29
N LYS A 10 -25.05 4.46 -34.32
CA LYS A 10 -23.80 4.41 -33.54
C LYS A 10 -23.80 3.12 -32.70
N LYS A 11 -23.02 2.13 -33.12
CA LYS A 11 -22.75 0.92 -32.32
C LYS A 11 -22.12 1.32 -30.99
N LYS A 12 -22.82 1.11 -29.88
CA LYS A 12 -22.24 1.22 -28.52
C LYS A 12 -21.17 0.14 -28.38
N HIS A 13 -19.89 0.52 -28.38
CA HIS A 13 -18.81 -0.38 -28.01
C HIS A 13 -19.03 -0.82 -26.54
N LYS A 14 -19.29 -2.11 -26.32
CA LYS A 14 -19.29 -2.69 -24.98
C LYS A 14 -17.87 -2.57 -24.44
N LYS A 15 -17.68 -1.80 -23.36
CA LYS A 15 -16.41 -1.80 -22.62
C LYS A 15 -16.12 -3.24 -22.22
N THR A 16 -15.02 -3.81 -22.71
CA THR A 16 -14.52 -5.08 -22.18
C THR A 16 -14.25 -4.87 -20.70
N GLN A 17 -14.80 -5.73 -19.84
CA GLN A 17 -14.44 -5.72 -18.43
C GLN A 17 -12.93 -5.90 -18.36
N LYS A 18 -12.22 -4.94 -17.76
CA LYS A 18 -10.79 -5.09 -17.50
C LYS A 18 -10.65 -6.25 -16.51
N GLN A 19 -10.41 -7.44 -17.03
CA GLN A 19 -10.03 -8.58 -16.22
C GLN A 19 -8.62 -8.27 -15.72
N PHE A 20 -8.49 -7.95 -14.44
CA PHE A 20 -7.18 -8.04 -13.78
C PHE A 20 -6.62 -9.43 -14.10
N LEU A 21 -5.31 -9.56 -14.35
CA LEU A 21 -4.66 -10.84 -14.68
C LEU A 21 -4.66 -11.79 -13.46
N TYR A 22 -5.84 -12.14 -12.98
CA TYR A 22 -6.09 -13.04 -11.89
C TYR A 22 -6.36 -14.42 -12.49
N ASN A 23 -5.41 -15.33 -12.31
CA ASN A 23 -5.56 -16.71 -12.73
C ASN A 23 -6.17 -17.53 -11.58
N PRO A 24 -7.46 -17.94 -11.67
CA PRO A 24 -8.14 -18.67 -10.59
C PRO A 24 -7.58 -20.08 -10.38
N LYS A 25 -7.02 -20.70 -11.42
CA LYS A 25 -6.43 -22.06 -11.36
C LYS A 25 -5.01 -22.05 -10.79
N ASN A 26 -4.27 -20.97 -10.98
CA ASN A 26 -2.94 -20.81 -10.40
C ASN A 26 -2.71 -19.36 -9.94
N PRO A 27 -3.08 -19.05 -8.69
CA PRO A 27 -2.84 -17.78 -8.02
C PRO A 27 -1.44 -17.19 -8.23
N LYS A 28 -0.40 -18.04 -8.25
CA LYS A 28 1.02 -17.62 -8.33
C LYS A 28 1.43 -17.12 -9.71
N LYS A 29 0.65 -17.42 -10.77
CA LYS A 29 0.87 -16.92 -12.14
C LYS A 29 0.24 -15.54 -12.38
N SER A 30 -0.52 -15.05 -11.40
CA SER A 30 -1.11 -13.71 -11.47
C SER A 30 -0.01 -12.71 -11.12
N PHE A 31 0.27 -11.75 -12.01
CA PHE A 31 1.23 -10.70 -11.73
C PHE A 31 0.63 -9.76 -10.68
N ASP A 32 1.06 -9.90 -9.43
CA ASP A 32 0.81 -8.86 -8.44
C ASP A 32 1.84 -8.90 -7.31
N VAL A 33 2.55 -7.79 -7.19
CA VAL A 33 3.55 -7.52 -6.15
C VAL A 33 2.89 -7.45 -4.77
N TYR A 34 1.54 -7.38 -4.69
CA TYR A 34 0.78 -7.08 -3.47
C TYR A 34 -0.46 -7.96 -3.23
N ILE A 35 -0.62 -9.11 -3.88
CA ILE A 35 -1.71 -10.02 -3.51
C ILE A 35 -1.24 -10.95 -2.39
N ASP A 36 -1.42 -10.50 -1.15
CA ASP A 36 -1.75 -11.45 -0.10
C ASP A 36 -3.28 -11.64 -0.12
N LYS A 37 -3.75 -12.82 -0.54
CA LYS A 37 -5.19 -13.11 -0.75
C LYS A 37 -5.95 -13.25 0.56
N ASN A 38 -5.26 -13.32 1.68
CA ASN A 38 -5.89 -13.57 2.96
C ASN A 38 -6.32 -12.24 3.62
N PRO A 39 -7.64 -11.98 3.76
CA PRO A 39 -8.11 -10.73 4.38
C PRO A 39 -7.62 -10.58 5.83
N LYS A 40 -7.26 -11.68 6.51
CA LYS A 40 -6.72 -11.69 7.88
C LYS A 40 -5.34 -10.99 8.00
N ASP A 41 -4.60 -10.87 6.91
CA ASP A 41 -3.26 -10.25 6.88
C ASP A 41 -3.28 -8.75 6.54
N THR A 42 -4.49 -8.17 6.48
CA THR A 42 -4.71 -6.75 6.24
C THR A 42 -4.47 -5.93 7.51
N ILE A 43 -3.47 -5.05 7.47
CA ILE A 43 -3.22 -4.08 8.53
C ILE A 43 -3.87 -2.76 8.13
N HIS A 44 -4.93 -2.37 8.85
CA HIS A 44 -5.57 -1.08 8.65
C HIS A 44 -4.59 0.07 8.96
N ILE A 45 -4.46 1.01 8.01
CA ILE A 45 -3.59 2.19 8.06
C ILE A 45 -4.48 3.42 8.14
N LYS A 46 -4.38 4.19 9.23
CA LYS A 46 -4.98 5.52 9.33
C LYS A 46 -3.87 6.57 9.18
N TYR A 47 -4.14 7.64 8.44
CA TYR A 47 -3.14 8.69 8.17
C TYR A 47 -3.77 10.08 8.03
N THR A 48 -4.96 10.26 8.58
CA THR A 48 -5.72 11.51 8.47
C THR A 48 -5.07 12.60 9.32
N THR A 49 -4.83 12.29 10.60
CA THR A 49 -4.18 13.16 11.57
C THR A 49 -2.73 12.75 11.81
N LEU A 50 -1.95 13.61 12.47
CA LEU A 50 -0.58 13.25 12.86
C LEU A 50 -0.57 12.09 13.88
N GLU A 51 -1.55 12.07 14.77
CA GLU A 51 -1.69 11.02 15.78
C GLU A 51 -2.05 9.66 15.16
N ASP A 52 -2.90 9.65 14.12
CA ASP A 52 -3.18 8.43 13.36
C ASP A 52 -1.91 7.80 12.76
N VAL A 53 -0.99 8.64 12.28
CA VAL A 53 0.28 8.18 11.70
C VAL A 53 1.16 7.59 12.79
N LYS A 54 1.27 8.25 13.96
CA LYS A 54 2.00 7.71 15.12
C LYS A 54 1.43 6.36 15.56
N HIS A 55 0.12 6.29 15.79
CA HIS A 55 -0.54 5.05 16.19
C HIS A 55 -0.37 3.93 15.16
N THR A 56 -0.37 4.26 13.86
CA THR A 56 -0.07 3.29 12.80
C THR A 56 1.36 2.78 12.91
N ILE A 57 2.34 3.66 13.10
CA ILE A 57 3.75 3.30 13.29
C ILE A 57 3.93 2.43 14.55
N ASP A 58 3.35 2.83 15.68
CA ASP A 58 3.43 2.07 16.94
C ASP A 58 2.82 0.67 16.80
N LYS A 59 1.69 0.58 16.08
CA LYS A 59 1.06 -0.70 15.76
C LYS A 59 1.98 -1.59 14.92
N LEU A 60 2.64 -1.03 13.90
CA LEU A 60 3.59 -1.77 13.07
C LEU A 60 4.79 -2.26 13.88
N GLU A 61 5.37 -1.41 14.72
CA GLU A 61 6.47 -1.78 15.61
C GLU A 61 6.04 -2.87 16.59
N LYS A 62 4.87 -2.76 17.22
CA LYS A 62 4.34 -3.80 18.12
C LYS A 62 4.15 -5.13 17.40
N LEU A 63 3.64 -5.11 16.17
CA LEU A 63 3.46 -6.32 15.37
C LEU A 63 4.79 -6.98 15.00
N TYR A 64 5.78 -6.16 14.66
CA TYR A 64 7.13 -6.61 14.36
C TYR A 64 7.82 -7.24 15.58
N LYS A 65 7.84 -6.54 16.71
CA LYS A 65 8.49 -6.99 17.96
C LYS A 65 7.86 -8.27 18.52
N ARG A 66 6.56 -8.48 18.28
CA ARG A 66 5.85 -9.72 18.62
C ARG A 66 6.13 -10.86 17.64
N LYS A 67 7.00 -10.68 16.64
CA LYS A 67 7.30 -11.63 15.57
C LYS A 67 6.05 -12.06 14.77
N LYS A 68 4.98 -11.26 14.79
CA LYS A 68 3.74 -11.57 14.06
C LYS A 68 3.91 -11.36 12.56
N TYR A 69 4.69 -10.35 12.17
CA TYR A 69 5.00 -10.06 10.77
C TYR A 69 6.51 -9.88 10.59
N SER A 70 7.01 -10.36 9.46
CA SER A 70 8.42 -10.17 9.08
C SER A 70 8.74 -8.71 8.80
N HIS A 71 10.02 -8.34 8.91
CA HIS A 71 10.47 -6.99 8.60
C HIS A 71 10.09 -6.56 7.18
N LYS A 72 10.15 -7.48 6.21
CA LYS A 72 9.71 -7.26 4.82
C LYS A 72 8.26 -6.77 4.75
N ARG A 73 7.35 -7.40 5.51
CA ARG A 73 5.93 -7.02 5.54
C ARG A 73 5.73 -5.64 6.16
N ILE A 74 6.43 -5.35 7.24
CA ILE A 74 6.39 -4.03 7.90
C ILE A 74 6.92 -2.94 6.97
N TRP A 75 8.01 -3.21 6.26
CA TRP A 75 8.59 -2.32 5.25
C TRP A 75 7.62 -2.02 4.11
N GLN A 76 6.93 -3.03 3.57
CA GLN A 76 5.89 -2.84 2.56
C GLN A 76 4.78 -1.90 3.04
N VAL A 77 4.28 -2.10 4.27
CA VAL A 77 3.21 -1.27 4.82
C VAL A 77 3.69 0.16 5.08
N GLY A 78 4.93 0.33 5.57
CA GLY A 78 5.57 1.63 5.71
C GLY A 78 5.74 2.37 4.37
N MET A 79 6.09 1.66 3.31
CA MET A 79 6.19 2.20 1.95
C MET A 79 4.83 2.69 1.45
N ILE A 80 3.77 1.89 1.62
CA ILE A 80 2.40 2.29 1.25
C ILE A 80 1.96 3.55 2.01
N LEU A 81 2.22 3.61 3.32
CA LEU A 81 1.92 4.78 4.14
C LEU A 81 2.62 6.04 3.61
N LYS A 82 3.92 5.95 3.28
CA LYS A 82 4.69 7.06 2.70
C LYS A 82 4.13 7.50 1.36
N VAL A 83 3.89 6.56 0.43
CA VAL A 83 3.40 6.87 -0.93
C VAL A 83 2.02 7.53 -0.88
N ARG A 84 1.11 7.04 -0.02
CA ARG A 84 -0.20 7.68 0.17
C ARG A 84 -0.09 9.11 0.68
N LEU A 85 0.81 9.35 1.64
CA LEU A 85 1.06 10.69 2.18
C LEU A 85 1.86 11.59 1.23
N GLU A 86 2.64 11.02 0.31
CA GLU A 86 3.39 11.77 -0.70
C GLU A 86 2.46 12.48 -1.68
N VAL A 87 1.40 11.80 -2.12
CA VAL A 87 0.34 12.41 -2.94
C VAL A 87 -0.31 13.59 -2.22
N LEU A 88 -0.39 13.53 -0.89
CA LEU A 88 -0.99 14.55 -0.04
C LEU A 88 0.04 15.48 0.61
N LYS A 89 1.31 15.47 0.16
CA LYS A 89 2.41 16.15 0.85
C LYS A 89 2.19 17.65 1.02
N LEU A 90 1.54 18.30 0.04
CA LEU A 90 1.23 19.72 0.08
C LEU A 90 0.23 20.07 1.20
N THR A 91 -0.77 19.21 1.43
CA THR A 91 -1.82 19.42 2.43
C THR A 91 -1.50 18.81 3.79
N LYS A 92 -0.65 17.78 3.83
CA LYS A 92 -0.27 17.02 5.02
C LYS A 92 1.26 16.86 5.16
N PRO A 93 2.02 17.97 5.20
CA PRO A 93 3.48 17.92 5.20
C PRO A 93 4.07 17.24 6.45
N LYS A 94 3.48 17.47 7.63
CA LYS A 94 3.96 16.89 8.89
C LYS A 94 3.79 15.37 8.94
N GLN A 95 2.64 14.88 8.48
CA GLN A 95 2.34 13.45 8.36
C GLN A 95 3.31 12.78 7.39
N TYR A 96 3.50 13.39 6.21
CA TYR A 96 4.46 12.91 5.22
C TYR A 96 5.88 12.84 5.80
N ALA A 97 6.34 13.90 6.49
CA ALA A 97 7.66 13.93 7.09
C ALA A 97 7.86 12.79 8.09
N LEU A 98 6.88 12.52 8.95
CA LEU A 98 6.91 11.43 9.92
C LEU A 98 6.95 10.05 9.24
N ALA A 99 6.06 9.82 8.27
CA ALA A 99 6.05 8.56 7.52
C ALA A 99 7.37 8.32 6.75
N ASN A 100 7.94 9.37 6.16
CA ASN A 100 9.23 9.30 5.48
C ASN A 100 10.37 9.03 6.45
N LYS A 101 10.37 9.66 7.64
CA LYS A 101 11.33 9.37 8.71
C LYS A 101 11.26 7.91 9.14
N TYR A 102 10.06 7.35 9.29
CA TYR A 102 9.86 5.95 9.61
C TYR A 102 10.38 5.02 8.51
N LEU A 103 10.07 5.30 7.24
CA LEU A 103 10.56 4.48 6.12
C LEU A 103 12.09 4.46 6.05
N LYS A 104 12.76 5.60 6.25
CA LYS A 104 14.23 5.68 6.34
C LYS A 104 14.78 4.84 7.48
N PHE A 105 14.13 4.86 8.64
CA PHE A 105 14.50 4.00 9.77
C PHE A 105 14.37 2.51 9.42
N LEU A 106 13.29 2.11 8.76
CA LEU A 106 13.13 0.73 8.31
C LEU A 106 14.21 0.33 7.28
N GLY A 107 14.65 1.26 6.44
CA GLY A 107 15.80 1.08 5.54
C GLY A 107 17.10 0.80 6.30
N LYS A 108 17.45 1.62 7.30
CA LYS A 108 18.60 1.34 8.17
C LYS A 108 18.48 0.01 8.88
N ARG A 109 17.27 -0.35 9.33
CA ARG A 109 17.00 -1.66 9.93
C ARG A 109 17.25 -2.82 8.95
N THR A 110 17.08 -2.65 7.63
CA THR A 110 17.39 -3.73 6.67
C THR A 110 18.89 -4.05 6.57
N GLU A 111 19.77 -3.15 6.98
CA GLU A 111 21.22 -3.35 6.93
C GLU A 111 21.74 -4.18 8.12
N LEU A 112 20.98 -4.23 9.23
CA LEU A 112 21.35 -4.93 10.45
C LEU A 112 21.10 -6.44 10.40
N GLY A 113 21.76 -7.18 11.28
CA GLY A 113 21.50 -8.61 11.50
C GLY A 113 20.10 -8.85 12.10
N GLU A 114 19.51 -10.03 11.85
CA GLU A 114 18.11 -10.32 12.23
C GLU A 114 17.83 -10.07 13.72
N THR A 115 18.74 -10.53 14.60
CA THR A 115 18.63 -10.35 16.05
C THR A 115 18.65 -8.88 16.46
N GLU A 116 19.57 -8.10 15.90
CA GLU A 116 19.72 -6.67 16.16
C GLU A 116 18.49 -5.86 15.75
N ARG A 117 17.84 -6.24 14.64
CA ARG A 117 16.60 -5.58 14.17
C ARG A 117 15.51 -5.61 15.24
N TYR A 118 15.41 -6.69 16.03
CA TYR A 118 14.43 -6.81 17.11
C TYR A 118 14.78 -6.01 18.35
N ASN A 119 16.01 -5.48 18.47
CA ASN A 119 16.42 -4.67 19.61
C ASN A 119 16.23 -3.18 19.34
N ILE A 120 16.36 -2.72 18.10
CA ILE A 120 16.23 -1.30 17.76
C ILE A 120 14.78 -0.82 17.67
N SER A 121 14.47 0.35 18.24
CA SER A 121 13.12 0.93 18.26
C SER A 121 13.10 2.28 17.57
N PHE A 122 12.00 2.58 16.88
CA PHE A 122 11.81 3.86 16.22
C PHE A 122 11.70 5.00 17.25
N LYS A 123 12.31 6.15 16.95
CA LYS A 123 12.21 7.38 17.75
C LYS A 123 11.59 8.50 16.92
N TYR A 124 10.60 9.17 17.49
CA TYR A 124 9.81 10.23 16.85
C TYR A 124 10.60 11.47 16.51
#